data_AF-A0A496TVY8-F1
#
_entry.id   AF-A0A496TVY8-F1
#
_cell.length_a   1.000
_cell.length_b   1.000
_cell.length_c   1.000
_cell.angle_alpha   90.00
_cell.angle_beta   90.00
_cell.angle_gamma   90.00
#
_symmetry.space_group_name_H-M   'P 1'
#
loop_
_entity.id
_entity.type
_entity.pdbx_description
1 polymer ?
#
loop_
_entity_poly.entity_id
_entity_poly.type
_entity_poly.pdbx_seq_one_letter_code
_entity_poly.pdbx_strand_id
1 'polypeptide(L)'
;MNSEIKLYEQGLEEYPKSSIILSNLMMSLWIVLGTIACWFLNPIFAWIYLAFAVIMVGIVLRKLVCTHCYYYDKWCCLGWGKLSALFFKQRDMNRFNTSIGLTLAGPTYGLLSLIPTILIIISMIQEFLLSKLIVLLLLLLVSFYSGTISRKSACANCKMRLICPGSAVHPNTNC
;
A
#
# COMPACT_ATOMS: atom_id res chain seq x y z
N MET A 1 12.33 30.63 -1.06
CA MET A 1 13.45 29.83 -0.53
C MET A 1 13.29 28.43 -1.13
N ASN A 2 14.06 28.07 -2.16
CA ASN A 2 14.05 26.73 -2.74
C ASN A 2 14.64 25.78 -1.71
N SER A 3 13.80 25.19 -0.85
CA SER A 3 14.24 24.06 -0.04
C SER A 3 14.42 22.87 -0.98
N GLU A 4 15.65 22.66 -1.45
CA GLU A 4 15.99 21.47 -2.22
C GLU A 4 15.56 20.23 -1.44
N ILE A 5 14.80 19.36 -2.08
CA ILE A 5 14.35 18.10 -1.47
C ILE A 5 15.58 17.29 -1.11
N LYS A 6 15.78 17.04 0.18
CA LYS A 6 16.84 16.17 0.66
C LYS A 6 16.45 14.70 0.45
N LEU A 7 16.99 14.10 -0.61
CA LEU A 7 16.89 12.67 -0.86
C LEU A 7 17.87 11.90 0.02
N TYR A 8 17.56 10.63 0.29
CA TYR A 8 18.48 9.74 0.96
C TYR A 8 19.44 9.11 -0.03
N GLU A 9 20.69 9.56 -0.06
CA GLU A 9 21.67 9.15 -1.08
C GLU A 9 21.91 7.63 -1.16
N GLN A 10 21.92 6.92 -0.02
CA GLN A 10 22.15 5.47 -0.01
C GLN A 10 20.89 4.65 -0.34
N GLY A 11 19.76 5.29 -0.65
CA GLY A 11 18.57 4.61 -1.14
C GLY A 11 18.79 4.03 -2.53
N LEU A 12 18.03 2.98 -2.88
CA LEU A 12 18.13 2.32 -4.17
C LEU A 12 17.58 3.22 -5.28
N GLU A 13 18.31 3.30 -6.40
CA GLU A 13 17.82 3.95 -7.62
C GLU A 13 16.64 3.19 -8.24
N GLU A 14 16.75 1.87 -8.27
CA GLU A 14 15.72 0.95 -8.73
C GLU A 14 15.68 -0.30 -7.83
N TYR A 15 14.48 -0.81 -7.59
CA TYR A 15 14.29 -2.05 -6.83
C TYR A 15 14.46 -3.27 -7.74
N PRO A 16 15.02 -4.38 -7.22
CA PRO A 16 15.15 -5.61 -7.99
C PRO A 16 13.77 -6.17 -8.36
N LYS A 17 13.63 -6.65 -9.60
CA LYS A 17 12.37 -7.18 -10.14
C LYS A 17 11.75 -8.30 -9.28
N SER A 18 12.59 -9.14 -8.66
CA SER A 18 12.13 -10.19 -7.73
C SER A 18 11.34 -9.62 -6.54
N SER A 19 11.84 -8.54 -5.93
CA SER A 19 11.16 -7.84 -4.83
C SER A 19 9.84 -7.21 -5.29
N ILE A 20 9.80 -6.72 -6.53
CA ILE A 20 8.60 -6.11 -7.13
C ILE A 20 7.52 -7.15 -7.36
N ILE A 21 7.89 -8.30 -7.92
CA ILE A 21 6.98 -9.43 -8.15
C ILE A 21 6.42 -9.92 -6.81
N LEU A 22 7.28 -10.15 -5.82
CA LEU A 22 6.86 -10.60 -4.49
C LEU A 22 5.92 -9.58 -3.82
N SER A 23 6.24 -8.29 -3.91
CA SER A 23 5.45 -7.23 -3.28
C SER A 23 4.08 -7.07 -3.93
N ASN A 24 3.98 -7.22 -5.26
CA ASN A 24 2.68 -7.25 -5.95
C ASN A 24 1.90 -8.53 -5.65
N LEU A 25 2.56 -9.70 -5.56
CA LEU A 25 1.93 -10.95 -5.14
C LEU A 25 1.29 -10.80 -3.76
N MET A 26 2.00 -10.23 -2.79
CA MET A 26 1.47 -9.98 -1.44
C MET A 26 0.30 -8.99 -1.46
N MET A 27 0.38 -7.91 -2.25
CA MET A 27 -0.72 -6.95 -2.42
C MET A 27 -1.96 -7.60 -3.02
N SER A 28 -1.80 -8.39 -4.10
CA SER A 28 -2.89 -9.12 -4.74
C SER A 28 -3.50 -10.15 -3.80
N LEU A 29 -2.67 -10.93 -3.09
CA LEU A 29 -3.12 -11.89 -2.10
C LEU A 29 -3.94 -11.21 -0.99
N TRP A 30 -3.49 -10.05 -0.51
CA TRP A 30 -4.19 -9.28 0.51
C TRP A 30 -5.58 -8.83 0.04
N ILE A 31 -5.70 -8.28 -1.17
CA ILE A 31 -6.98 -7.85 -1.76
C ILE A 31 -7.90 -9.05 -2.02
N VAL A 32 -7.37 -10.17 -2.50
CA VAL A 32 -8.15 -11.39 -2.74
C VAL A 32 -8.70 -11.94 -1.42
N LEU A 33 -7.86 -12.07 -0.39
CA LEU A 33 -8.30 -12.52 0.93
C LEU A 33 -9.35 -11.57 1.53
N GLY A 34 -9.18 -10.25 1.38
CA GLY A 34 -10.17 -9.28 1.81
C GLY A 34 -11.50 -9.41 1.06
N THR A 35 -11.45 -9.66 -0.25
CA THR A 35 -12.66 -9.87 -1.07
C THR A 35 -13.40 -11.14 -0.65
N ILE A 36 -12.67 -12.24 -0.43
CA ILE A 36 -13.24 -13.51 0.06
C ILE A 36 -13.85 -13.33 1.45
N ALA A 37 -13.18 -12.60 2.34
CA ALA A 37 -13.67 -12.28 3.67
C ALA A 37 -15.01 -11.52 3.63
N CYS A 38 -15.14 -10.52 2.76
CA CYS A 38 -16.41 -9.81 2.54
C CYS A 38 -17.49 -10.73 1.93
N TRP A 39 -17.09 -11.66 1.05
CA TRP A 39 -18.01 -12.56 0.35
C TRP A 39 -18.73 -13.51 1.31
N PHE A 40 -18.06 -13.97 2.37
CA PHE A 40 -18.66 -14.83 3.39
C PHE A 40 -19.84 -14.18 4.12
N LEU A 41 -19.96 -12.85 4.11
CA LEU A 41 -21.12 -12.16 4.66
C LEU A 41 -22.14 -11.82 3.58
N ASN A 42 -21.70 -11.18 2.50
CA ASN A 42 -22.56 -10.85 1.37
C ASN A 42 -21.73 -10.58 0.09
N PRO A 43 -22.06 -11.19 -1.06
CA PRO A 43 -21.40 -10.92 -2.34
C PRO A 43 -21.37 -9.43 -2.74
N ILE A 44 -22.41 -8.66 -2.40
CA ILE A 44 -22.47 -7.21 -2.68
C ILE A 44 -21.33 -6.48 -1.95
N PHE A 45 -21.06 -6.81 -0.68
CA PHE A 45 -19.96 -6.20 0.06
C PHE A 45 -18.59 -6.56 -0.55
N ALA A 46 -18.45 -7.78 -1.06
CA ALA A 46 -17.22 -8.19 -1.75
C ALA A 46 -16.97 -7.37 -3.02
N TRP A 47 -18.01 -7.16 -3.84
CA TRP A 47 -17.88 -6.34 -5.05
C TRP A 47 -17.58 -4.87 -4.73
N ILE A 48 -18.24 -4.29 -3.72
CA ILE A 48 -17.96 -2.93 -3.26
C ILE A 48 -16.52 -2.81 -2.77
N TYR A 49 -16.06 -3.77 -1.95
CA TYR A 49 -14.69 -3.82 -1.44
C TYR A 49 -13.67 -3.92 -2.58
N LEU A 50 -13.88 -4.83 -3.53
CA LEU A 50 -12.96 -5.03 -4.65
C LEU A 50 -12.89 -3.79 -5.54
N ALA A 51 -14.05 -3.18 -5.86
CA ALA A 51 -14.10 -1.95 -6.62
C ALA A 51 -13.36 -0.81 -5.90
N PHE A 52 -13.59 -0.65 -4.59
CA PHE A 52 -12.87 0.33 -3.77
C PHE A 52 -11.35 0.09 -3.81
N ALA A 53 -10.90 -1.16 -3.61
CA ALA A 53 -9.49 -1.51 -3.63
C ALA A 53 -8.84 -1.20 -4.99
N VAL A 54 -9.45 -1.62 -6.10
CA VAL A 54 -8.92 -1.39 -7.45
C VAL A 54 -8.87 0.10 -7.78
N ILE A 55 -9.94 0.85 -7.51
CA ILE A 55 -10.01 2.29 -7.82
C ILE A 55 -9.02 3.07 -6.94
N MET A 56 -9.06 2.86 -5.63
CA MET A 56 -8.24 3.65 -4.71
C MET A 56 -6.76 3.29 -4.83
N VAL A 57 -6.42 2.00 -4.75
CA VAL A 57 -5.02 1.56 -4.76
C VAL A 57 -4.43 1.63 -6.17
N GLY A 58 -5.17 1.18 -7.18
CA GLY A 58 -4.70 1.06 -8.55
C GLY A 58 -4.69 2.38 -9.33
N ILE A 59 -5.61 3.30 -9.05
CA ILE A 59 -5.78 4.53 -9.84
C ILE A 59 -5.52 5.78 -8.99
N VAL A 60 -6.36 6.03 -7.98
CA VAL A 60 -6.36 7.30 -7.23
C VAL A 60 -5.03 7.54 -6.54
N LEU A 61 -4.54 6.58 -5.75
CA LEU A 61 -3.25 6.72 -5.06
C LEU A 61 -2.06 6.76 -6.03
N ARG A 62 -2.12 6.05 -7.17
CA ARG A 62 -1.05 6.11 -8.18
C ARG A 62 -0.98 7.48 -8.85
N LYS A 63 -2.14 8.10 -9.11
CA LYS A 63 -2.22 9.46 -9.65
C LYS A 63 -1.79 10.52 -8.64
N LEU A 64 -2.12 10.35 -7.36
CA LEU A 64 -1.90 11.40 -6.36
C LEU A 64 -0.54 11.30 -5.66
N VAL A 65 0.02 10.10 -5.50
CA VAL A 65 1.31 9.89 -4.81
C VAL A 65 2.44 9.70 -5.81
N CYS A 66 2.31 8.75 -6.74
CA CYS A 66 3.44 8.36 -7.58
C CYS A 66 3.87 9.46 -8.56
N THR A 67 2.97 10.33 -9.02
CA THR A 67 3.33 11.44 -9.93
C THR A 67 4.21 12.50 -9.28
N HIS A 68 4.20 12.61 -7.94
CA HIS A 68 5.06 13.51 -7.16
C HIS A 68 6.28 12.79 -6.57
N CYS A 69 6.42 11.48 -6.79
CA CYS A 69 7.47 10.66 -6.18
C CYS A 69 8.74 10.65 -7.03
N TYR A 70 9.91 10.57 -6.39
CA TYR A 70 11.19 10.35 -7.06
C TYR A 70 11.20 9.14 -8.00
N TYR A 71 10.48 8.08 -7.63
CA TYR A 71 10.40 6.87 -8.45
C TYR A 71 9.37 6.96 -9.59
N TYR A 72 8.84 8.14 -9.93
CA TYR A 72 8.05 8.29 -11.15
C TYR A 72 8.87 7.84 -12.36
N ASP A 73 8.27 6.99 -13.21
CA ASP A 73 8.96 6.33 -14.32
C ASP A 73 10.22 5.52 -13.93
N LYS A 74 10.33 5.10 -12.66
CA LYS A 74 11.36 4.17 -12.17
C LYS A 74 10.74 2.94 -11.51
N TRP A 75 11.54 1.90 -11.33
CA TRP A 75 11.14 0.70 -10.60
C TRP A 75 11.20 0.93 -9.08
N CYS A 76 10.08 1.34 -8.47
CA CYS A 76 9.94 1.38 -7.00
C CYS A 76 9.70 -0.02 -6.41
N CYS A 77 9.60 -0.15 -5.08
CA CYS A 77 9.37 -1.43 -4.40
C CYS A 77 8.16 -2.23 -4.90
N LEU A 78 7.13 -1.53 -5.41
CA LEU A 78 5.93 -2.13 -6.00
C LEU A 78 5.90 -2.00 -7.53
N GLY A 79 6.90 -1.37 -8.16
CA GLY A 79 6.92 -1.08 -9.59
C GLY A 79 5.86 -0.08 -10.07
N TRP A 80 5.09 0.50 -9.14
CA TRP A 80 3.99 1.42 -9.45
C TRP A 80 4.42 2.79 -9.97
N GLY A 81 5.72 3.12 -9.88
CA GLY A 81 6.29 4.29 -10.55
C GLY A 81 6.15 4.23 -12.07
N LYS A 82 6.50 3.08 -12.67
CA LYS A 82 6.28 2.77 -14.08
C LYS A 82 4.78 2.73 -14.43
N LEU A 83 3.97 2.11 -13.58
CA LEU A 83 2.52 2.05 -13.79
C LEU A 83 1.90 3.46 -13.83
N SER A 84 2.31 4.34 -12.92
CA SER A 84 1.82 5.73 -12.88
C SER A 84 2.24 6.51 -14.11
N ALA A 85 3.48 6.36 -14.58
CA ALA A 85 3.99 7.04 -15.76
C ALA A 85 3.29 6.63 -17.07
N LEU A 86 2.71 5.42 -17.12
CA LEU A 86 1.91 4.98 -18.25
C LEU A 86 0.58 5.73 -18.38
N PHE A 87 -0.05 6.09 -17.25
CA PHE A 87 -1.40 6.65 -17.23
C PHE A 87 -1.45 8.15 -16.90
N PHE A 88 -0.42 8.69 -16.25
CA PHE A 88 -0.41 10.05 -15.71
C PHE A 88 0.92 10.73 -16.01
N LYS A 89 0.89 12.07 -16.11
CA LYS A 89 2.10 12.88 -16.28
C LYS A 89 2.78 13.13 -14.93
N GLN A 90 4.11 13.29 -14.98
CA GLN A 90 4.89 13.69 -13.82
C GLN A 90 4.43 15.05 -13.29
N ARG A 91 4.47 15.20 -11.97
CA ARG A 91 4.16 16.45 -11.28
C ARG A 91 5.36 16.89 -10.43
N ASP A 92 5.28 18.10 -9.91
CA ASP A 92 6.34 18.70 -9.09
C ASP A 92 6.63 17.87 -7.83
N MET A 93 7.84 17.33 -7.76
CA MET A 93 8.30 16.50 -6.64
C MET A 93 8.33 17.28 -5.31
N ASN A 94 8.50 18.61 -5.35
CA ASN A 94 8.54 19.45 -4.13
C ASN A 94 7.22 19.41 -3.36
N ARG A 95 6.13 19.01 -4.01
CA ARG A 95 4.80 18.86 -3.40
C ARG A 95 4.52 17.45 -2.88
N PHE A 96 5.51 16.57 -2.84
CA PHE A 96 5.31 15.19 -2.41
C PHE A 96 4.78 15.09 -0.97
N ASN A 97 5.48 15.69 0.00
CA ASN A 97 5.13 15.61 1.42
C ASN A 97 3.78 16.24 1.77
N THR A 98 3.29 17.15 0.93
CA THR A 98 2.01 17.86 1.05
C THR A 98 0.93 17.30 0.12
N SER A 99 1.23 16.20 -0.58
CA SER A 99 0.27 15.59 -1.51
C SER A 99 -0.91 14.98 -0.76
N ILE A 100 -2.12 15.29 -1.23
CA ILE A 100 -3.37 14.70 -0.70
C ILE A 100 -3.31 13.17 -0.75
N GLY A 101 -2.60 12.59 -1.73
CA GLY A 101 -2.43 11.16 -1.86
C GLY A 101 -1.74 10.51 -0.65
N LEU A 102 -0.75 11.18 -0.04
CA LEU A 102 -0.08 10.65 1.16
C LEU A 102 -1.01 10.68 2.38
N THR A 103 -1.83 11.72 2.51
CA THR A 103 -2.86 11.80 3.56
C THR A 103 -3.92 10.70 3.39
N LEU A 104 -4.31 10.38 2.15
CA LEU A 104 -5.30 9.34 1.86
C LEU A 104 -4.73 7.91 1.94
N ALA A 105 -3.43 7.72 1.74
CA ALA A 105 -2.82 6.40 1.68
C ALA A 105 -3.01 5.61 2.98
N GLY A 106 -2.73 6.22 4.14
CA GLY A 106 -2.89 5.59 5.46
C GLY A 106 -4.33 5.09 5.69
N PRO A 107 -5.34 5.97 5.64
CA PRO A 107 -6.75 5.58 5.76
C PRO A 107 -7.16 4.53 4.72
N THR A 108 -6.74 4.65 3.46
CA THR A 108 -7.09 3.67 2.42
C THR A 108 -6.61 2.27 2.78
N TYR A 109 -5.31 2.09 3.10
CA TYR A 109 -4.78 0.78 3.47
C TYR A 109 -5.33 0.26 4.81
N GLY A 110 -5.63 1.17 5.75
CA GLY A 110 -6.33 0.83 6.99
C GLY A 110 -7.71 0.25 6.72
N LEU A 111 -8.52 0.92 5.89
CA LEU A 111 -9.85 0.44 5.50
C LEU A 111 -9.78 -0.89 4.74
N LEU A 112 -8.77 -1.07 3.87
CA LEU A 112 -8.53 -2.33 3.17
C LEU A 112 -8.29 -3.51 4.11
N SER A 113 -7.74 -3.29 5.31
CA SER A 113 -7.57 -4.32 6.34
C SER A 113 -8.80 -4.45 7.23
N LEU A 114 -9.30 -3.33 7.74
CA LEU A 114 -10.29 -3.30 8.82
C LEU A 114 -11.66 -3.76 8.35
N ILE A 115 -12.14 -3.30 7.19
CA ILE A 115 -13.45 -3.69 6.66
C ILE A 115 -13.57 -5.22 6.52
N PRO A 116 -12.71 -5.91 5.74
CA PRO A 116 -12.85 -7.36 5.58
C PRO A 116 -12.67 -8.12 6.89
N THR A 117 -11.81 -7.64 7.80
CA THR A 117 -11.63 -8.24 9.13
C THR A 117 -12.92 -8.16 9.96
N ILE A 118 -13.58 -7.01 9.99
CA ILE A 118 -14.85 -6.84 10.72
C ILE A 118 -15.94 -7.71 10.09
N LEU A 119 -16.07 -7.70 8.76
CA LEU A 119 -17.13 -8.45 8.07
C LEU A 119 -16.99 -9.96 8.23
N ILE A 120 -15.77 -10.50 8.20
CA ILE A 120 -15.57 -11.94 8.43
C ILE A 120 -15.81 -12.34 9.89
N ILE A 121 -15.47 -11.48 10.86
CA ILE A 121 -15.81 -11.71 12.27
C ILE A 121 -17.33 -11.76 12.45
N ILE A 122 -18.08 -10.82 11.85
CA ILE A 122 -19.55 -10.83 11.88
C ILE A 122 -20.09 -12.12 11.24
N SER A 123 -19.55 -12.50 10.08
CA SER A 123 -19.96 -13.74 9.38
C SER A 123 -19.69 -15.00 10.22
N MET A 124 -18.61 -15.03 11.02
CA MET A 124 -18.31 -16.15 11.91
C MET A 124 -19.24 -16.24 13.13
N ILE A 125 -19.73 -15.10 13.63
CA ILE A 125 -20.71 -15.05 14.73
C ILE A 125 -22.06 -15.59 14.27
N GLN A 126 -22.44 -15.34 13.01
CA GLN A 126 -23.68 -15.87 12.41
C GLN A 126 -23.60 -17.39 12.21
N GLU A 127 -22.49 -17.86 11.64
CA GLU A 127 -22.26 -19.27 11.38
C GLU A 127 -20.76 -19.55 11.36
N PHE A 128 -20.30 -20.42 12.25
CA PHE A 128 -18.89 -20.78 12.31
C PHE A 128 -18.54 -21.83 11.25
N LEU A 129 -17.57 -21.49 10.40
CA LEU A 129 -17.00 -22.38 9.39
C LEU A 129 -15.48 -22.32 9.45
N LEU A 130 -14.81 -23.47 9.37
CA LEU A 130 -13.35 -23.54 9.43
C LEU A 130 -12.66 -22.71 8.33
N SER A 131 -13.28 -22.64 7.15
CA SER A 131 -12.80 -21.81 6.04
C SER A 131 -12.74 -20.32 6.39
N LYS A 132 -13.73 -19.79 7.13
CA LYS A 132 -13.75 -18.39 7.59
C LYS A 132 -12.60 -18.11 8.55
N LEU A 133 -12.32 -19.04 9.48
CA LEU A 133 -11.19 -18.93 10.40
C LEU A 133 -9.85 -18.91 9.65
N ILE A 134 -9.66 -19.82 8.69
CA ILE A 134 -8.44 -19.88 7.88
C ILE A 134 -8.23 -18.56 7.11
N VAL A 135 -9.27 -18.04 6.46
CA VAL A 135 -9.19 -16.78 5.71
C VAL A 135 -8.88 -15.61 6.64
N LEU A 136 -9.49 -15.53 7.83
CA LEU A 136 -9.19 -14.50 8.82
C LEU A 136 -7.71 -14.55 9.25
N LEU A 137 -7.19 -15.73 9.60
CA LEU A 137 -5.80 -15.88 10.02
C LEU A 137 -4.83 -15.48 8.90
N LEU A 138 -5.06 -15.94 7.67
CA LEU A 138 -4.25 -15.56 6.52
C LEU A 138 -4.33 -14.06 6.24
N LEU A 139 -5.52 -13.46 6.33
CA LEU A 139 -5.71 -12.03 6.14
C LEU A 139 -4.90 -11.23 7.16
N LEU A 140 -4.93 -11.61 8.44
CA LEU A 140 -4.16 -10.95 9.50
C LEU A 140 -2.65 -11.12 9.30
N LEU A 141 -2.19 -12.33 8.95
CA LEU A 141 -0.77 -12.60 8.69
C LEU A 141 -0.24 -11.77 7.52
N VAL A 142 -0.96 -11.75 6.39
CA VAL A 142 -0.58 -10.98 5.19
C VAL A 142 -0.63 -9.48 5.48
N SER A 143 -1.65 -9.01 6.21
CA SER A 143 -1.76 -7.60 6.60
C SER A 143 -0.60 -7.19 7.51
N PHE A 144 -0.25 -8.02 8.49
CA PHE A 144 0.86 -7.76 9.40
C PHE A 144 2.20 -7.75 8.65
N TYR A 145 2.48 -8.79 7.85
CA TYR A 145 3.71 -8.88 7.06
C TYR A 145 3.85 -7.68 6.11
N SER A 146 2.79 -7.34 5.38
CA SER A 146 2.81 -6.24 4.40
C SER A 146 2.93 -4.88 5.07
N GLY A 147 2.15 -4.64 6.13
CA GLY A 147 2.06 -3.35 6.82
C GLY A 147 3.28 -3.02 7.70
N THR A 148 3.96 -4.03 8.25
CA THR A 148 5.07 -3.82 9.18
C THR A 148 6.40 -4.22 8.58
N ILE A 149 6.60 -5.50 8.25
CA ILE A 149 7.89 -6.08 7.85
C ILE A 149 8.27 -5.58 6.45
N SER A 150 7.42 -5.85 5.46
CA SER A 150 7.65 -5.46 4.08
C SER A 150 7.75 -3.94 3.95
N ARG A 151 6.85 -3.19 4.59
CA ARG A 151 6.88 -1.72 4.62
C ARG A 151 8.19 -1.19 5.22
N LYS A 152 8.65 -1.73 6.36
CA LYS A 152 9.90 -1.30 7.00
C LYS A 152 11.11 -1.56 6.09
N SER A 153 11.19 -2.74 5.49
CA SER A 153 12.25 -3.09 4.54
C SER A 153 12.24 -2.19 3.28
N ALA A 154 11.06 -1.94 2.71
CA ALA A 154 10.91 -1.06 1.56
C ALA A 154 11.32 0.38 1.90
N CYS A 155 10.85 0.93 3.03
CA CYS A 155 11.19 2.29 3.45
C CYS A 155 12.68 2.45 3.78
N ALA A 156 13.35 1.43 4.34
CA ALA A 156 14.78 1.47 4.67
C ALA A 156 15.64 1.82 3.46
N ASN A 157 15.25 1.29 2.29
CA ASN A 157 15.97 1.40 1.04
C ASN A 157 15.44 2.53 0.12
N CYS A 158 14.45 3.31 0.57
CA CYS A 158 13.76 4.30 -0.27
C CYS A 158 14.48 5.66 -0.29
N LYS A 159 14.73 6.21 -1.48
CA LYS A 159 15.30 7.57 -1.67
C LYS A 159 14.45 8.68 -1.03
N MET A 160 13.13 8.50 -0.98
CA MET A 160 12.17 9.48 -0.44
C MET A 160 11.97 9.38 1.08
N ARG A 161 12.66 8.47 1.78
CA ARG A 161 12.37 8.15 3.19
C ARG A 161 12.49 9.34 4.15
N LEU A 162 13.34 10.33 3.84
CA LEU A 162 13.57 11.50 4.69
C LEU A 162 12.43 12.53 4.64
N ILE A 163 11.69 12.57 3.53
CA ILE A 163 10.60 13.53 3.31
C ILE A 163 9.21 12.89 3.29
N CYS A 164 9.14 11.55 3.31
CA CYS A 164 7.89 10.82 3.30
C CYS A 164 7.29 10.78 4.72
N PRO A 165 6.14 11.44 4.97
CA PRO A 165 5.49 11.38 6.29
C PRO A 165 5.01 9.96 6.64
N GLY A 166 4.83 9.09 5.63
CA GLY A 166 4.47 7.69 5.81
C GLY A 166 5.66 6.73 5.93
N SER A 167 6.89 7.23 6.06
CA SER A 167 8.09 6.37 6.18
C SER A 167 8.01 5.49 7.43
N ALA A 168 8.30 4.20 7.30
CA ALA A 168 8.39 3.27 8.42
C ALA A 168 9.76 3.27 9.13
N VAL A 169 10.71 4.01 8.56
CA VAL A 169 12.06 4.23 9.09
C VAL A 169 12.28 5.73 9.11
N HIS A 170 11.92 6.35 10.22
CA HIS A 170 12.35 7.72 10.45
C HIS A 170 13.85 7.70 10.79
N PRO A 171 14.63 8.70 10.32
CA PRO A 171 15.97 8.90 10.85
C PRO A 171 15.80 9.05 12.36
N ASN A 172 16.49 8.23 13.14
CA ASN A 172 16.32 8.19 14.59
C ASN A 172 16.19 9.59 15.19
N THR A 173 15.16 9.77 16.02
CA THR A 173 15.36 10.26 17.38
C THR A 173 16.57 9.54 17.99
N ASN A 174 17.76 10.06 17.73
CA ASN A 174 19.00 9.79 18.46
C ASN A 174 19.57 11.17 18.82
N CYS A 175 18.93 11.84 19.77
CA CYS A 175 19.61 12.54 20.85
C CYS A 175 19.14 11.88 22.14
#